data_AF-A0A1A7W6P8-F1
#
_entry.id   AF-A0A1A7W6P8-F1
#
_cell.length_a   1.000
_cell.length_b   1.000
_cell.length_c   1.000
_cell.angle_alpha   90.00
_cell.angle_beta   90.00
_cell.angle_gamma   90.00
#
_symmetry.space_group_name_H-M   'P 1'
#
loop_
_entity.id
_entity.type
_entity.pdbx_description
1 polymer ?
#
loop_
_entity_poly.entity_id
_entity_poly.type
_entity_poly.pdbx_seq_one_letter_code
_entity_poly.pdbx_strand_id
1 'polypeptide(L)'
;MTSHAAIISRELGVPAVVGTGNGTRVLEDGQQVTLDGDKGTLRAGEDESAEPGEEFEPVEAARPETPVKPMTATEVKVNVSIPEAAERAAATGADGVGLLRIEHMVLSLGKTPETYIADHGARAYQDELIEGVRRVADEFYPRPVRVRTIDAPTDEFRELEGGEGEPAEHN
;
A
#
# COMPACT_ATOMS: atom_id res chain seq x y z
N MET A 1 -9.97 -0.96 -14.49
CA MET A 1 -9.23 0.13 -13.82
C MET A 1 -7.95 -0.47 -13.25
N THR A 2 -6.82 -0.24 -13.90
CA THR A 2 -5.52 -0.86 -13.55
C THR A 2 -4.39 0.17 -13.65
N SER A 3 -4.65 1.41 -13.21
CA SER A 3 -3.59 2.40 -13.03
C SER A 3 -2.89 2.13 -11.70
N HIS A 4 -1.58 2.29 -11.67
CA HIS A 4 -0.76 2.18 -10.45
C HIS A 4 -1.36 3.03 -9.30
N ALA A 5 -1.66 4.30 -9.57
CA ALA A 5 -2.26 5.20 -8.59
C ALA A 5 -3.59 4.70 -8.03
N ALA A 6 -4.44 4.07 -8.87
CA ALA A 6 -5.72 3.54 -8.42
C ALA A 6 -5.58 2.29 -7.55
N ILE A 7 -4.56 1.46 -7.80
CA ILE A 7 -4.30 0.25 -7.02
C ILE A 7 -3.76 0.64 -5.64
N ILE A 8 -2.73 1.50 -5.60
CA ILE A 8 -2.13 1.96 -4.35
C ILE A 8 -3.15 2.70 -3.49
N SER A 9 -3.94 3.60 -4.08
CA SER A 9 -4.97 4.34 -3.32
C SER A 9 -6.01 3.41 -2.68
N ARG A 10 -6.39 2.30 -3.36
CA ARG A 10 -7.28 1.28 -2.78
C ARG A 10 -6.63 0.52 -1.63
N GLU A 11 -5.34 0.18 -1.74
CA GLU A 11 -4.60 -0.46 -0.64
C GLU A 11 -4.50 0.48 0.56
N LEU A 12 -4.28 1.77 0.33
CA LEU A 12 -4.22 2.79 1.38
C LEU A 12 -5.59 3.21 1.91
N GLY A 13 -6.68 2.87 1.22
CA GLY A 13 -8.03 3.27 1.63
C GLY A 13 -8.31 4.76 1.41
N VAL A 14 -7.54 5.39 0.52
CA VAL A 14 -7.65 6.81 0.20
C VAL A 14 -8.48 6.97 -1.09
N PRO A 15 -9.48 7.85 -1.12
CA PRO A 15 -10.23 8.15 -2.33
C PRO A 15 -9.31 8.66 -3.46
N ALA A 16 -9.48 8.14 -4.68
CA ALA A 16 -8.69 8.58 -5.83
C ALA A 16 -9.53 8.63 -7.11
N VAL A 17 -9.30 9.69 -7.90
CA VAL A 17 -9.84 9.84 -9.26
C VAL A 17 -8.66 9.84 -10.24
N VAL A 18 -8.58 8.80 -11.06
CA VAL A 18 -7.52 8.64 -12.07
C VAL A 18 -8.07 8.81 -13.48
N GLY A 19 -7.21 9.19 -14.42
CA GLY A 19 -7.60 9.33 -15.82
C GLY A 19 -8.45 10.59 -16.11
N THR A 20 -8.24 11.67 -15.35
CA THR A 20 -8.96 12.95 -15.51
C THR A 20 -8.77 13.59 -16.88
N GLY A 21 -7.68 13.27 -17.59
CA GLY A 21 -7.36 13.76 -18.93
C GLY A 21 -6.86 15.21 -18.98
N ASN A 22 -7.49 16.13 -18.24
CA ASN A 22 -7.13 17.55 -18.17
C ASN A 22 -6.78 18.04 -16.77
N GLY A 23 -6.68 17.17 -15.76
CA GLY A 23 -6.47 17.57 -14.36
C GLY A 23 -5.28 18.50 -14.17
N THR A 24 -4.12 18.20 -14.77
CA THR A 24 -2.91 19.03 -14.69
C THR A 24 -2.99 20.39 -15.40
N ARG A 25 -4.06 20.63 -16.17
CA ARG A 25 -4.31 21.92 -16.84
C ARG A 25 -5.34 22.76 -16.10
N VAL A 26 -6.18 22.13 -15.27
CA VAL A 26 -7.31 22.76 -14.59
C VAL A 26 -6.98 23.03 -13.12
N LEU A 27 -6.17 22.18 -12.49
CA LEU A 27 -5.78 22.31 -11.10
C LEU A 27 -4.51 23.15 -10.95
N GLU A 28 -4.52 24.04 -9.97
CA GLU A 28 -3.39 24.88 -9.59
C GLU A 28 -2.83 24.47 -8.21
N ASP A 29 -1.53 24.70 -7.99
CA ASP A 29 -0.88 24.39 -6.71
C ASP A 29 -1.54 25.19 -5.57
N GLY A 30 -1.90 24.49 -4.49
CA GLY A 30 -2.58 25.09 -3.34
C GLY A 30 -4.09 25.32 -3.54
N GLN A 31 -4.66 24.95 -4.69
CA GLN A 31 -6.10 25.01 -4.92
C GLN A 31 -6.83 23.99 -4.03
N GLN A 32 -7.79 24.48 -3.24
CA GLN A 32 -8.68 23.59 -2.47
C GLN A 32 -9.73 22.95 -3.38
N VAL A 33 -9.88 21.64 -3.24
CA VAL A 33 -10.82 20.83 -4.01
C VAL A 33 -11.43 19.74 -3.15
N THR A 34 -12.65 19.34 -3.50
CA THR A 34 -13.33 18.19 -2.91
C THR A 34 -13.39 17.07 -3.93
N LEU A 35 -13.07 15.85 -3.51
CA LEU A 35 -13.00 14.67 -4.36
C LEU A 35 -14.02 13.60 -3.92
N ASP A 36 -14.75 13.02 -4.87
CA ASP A 36 -15.64 11.87 -4.68
C ASP A 36 -15.10 10.70 -5.50
N GLY A 37 -14.44 9.75 -4.81
CA GLY A 37 -13.81 8.58 -5.42
C GLY A 37 -14.80 7.54 -5.96
N ASP A 38 -16.03 7.52 -5.45
CA ASP A 38 -17.07 6.57 -5.89
C ASP A 38 -17.71 7.04 -7.20
N LYS A 39 -18.00 8.34 -7.32
CA LYS A 39 -18.57 8.94 -8.53
C LYS A 39 -17.51 9.35 -9.54
N GLY A 40 -16.24 9.38 -9.15
CA GLY A 40 -15.15 9.84 -10.01
C GLY A 40 -15.21 11.34 -10.28
N THR A 41 -15.73 12.14 -9.36
CA THR A 41 -15.97 13.57 -9.56
C THR A 41 -15.09 14.44 -8.68
N LEU A 42 -14.78 15.64 -9.15
CA LEU A 42 -13.92 16.60 -8.49
C LEU A 42 -14.61 17.97 -8.52
N ARG A 43 -14.68 18.66 -7.39
CA ARG A 43 -15.37 19.96 -7.24
C ARG A 43 -14.41 21.01 -6.66
N ALA A 44 -14.59 22.26 -7.06
CA ALA A 44 -13.80 23.37 -6.53
C ALA A 44 -14.29 23.76 -5.13
N GLY A 45 -13.33 24.08 -4.25
CA GLY A 45 -13.61 24.46 -2.87
C GLY A 45 -13.75 23.26 -1.93
N GLU A 46 -13.73 23.57 -0.63
CA GLU A 46 -13.97 22.65 0.46
C GLU A 46 -15.50 22.51 0.64
N ASP A 47 -15.99 21.28 0.59
CA ASP A 47 -17.39 20.96 0.90
C ASP A 47 -17.51 20.75 2.41
N GLU A 48 -18.32 21.56 3.10
CA GLU A 48 -18.52 21.44 4.56
C GLU A 48 -19.14 20.09 4.95
N SER A 49 -19.73 19.36 3.99
CA SER A 49 -20.25 18.00 4.18
C SER A 49 -19.26 16.91 3.79
N ALA A 50 -18.11 17.26 3.21
CA ALA A 50 -17.02 16.32 3.03
C ALA A 50 -16.36 16.09 4.38
N GLU A 51 -16.17 14.82 4.73
CA GLU A 51 -15.24 14.46 5.79
C GLU A 51 -13.88 15.09 5.44
N PRO A 52 -13.25 15.84 6.37
CA PRO A 52 -11.91 16.36 6.15
C PRO A 52 -11.02 15.22 5.64
N GLY A 53 -10.00 15.53 4.83
CA GLY A 53 -8.94 14.58 4.49
C GLY A 53 -8.10 14.14 5.70
N GLU A 54 -8.66 14.20 6.91
CA GLU A 54 -8.20 13.49 8.09
C GLU A 54 -8.19 12.00 7.77
N GLU A 55 -7.26 11.30 8.41
CA GLU A 55 -7.10 9.87 8.35
C GLU A 55 -8.49 9.24 8.48
N PHE A 56 -9.05 8.79 7.35
CA PHE A 56 -10.11 7.78 7.38
C PHE A 56 -9.64 6.77 8.43
N GLU A 57 -10.52 6.28 9.30
CA GLU A 57 -10.21 5.09 10.09
C GLU A 57 -10.73 3.89 9.28
N PRO A 58 -10.02 3.46 8.22
CA PRO A 58 -10.50 2.46 7.29
C PRO A 58 -10.62 1.09 7.96
N VAL A 59 -10.12 0.95 9.18
CA VAL A 59 -10.30 -0.20 10.05
C VAL A 59 -11.78 -0.46 10.33
N GLU A 60 -12.60 0.57 10.59
CA GLU A 60 -14.05 0.39 10.82
C GLU A 60 -14.78 -0.08 9.57
N ALA A 61 -14.49 0.54 8.42
CA ALA A 61 -15.09 0.14 7.13
C ALA A 61 -14.69 -1.27 6.69
N ALA A 62 -13.51 -1.75 7.11
CA ALA A 62 -13.03 -3.09 6.78
C ALA A 62 -13.63 -4.18 7.69
N ARG A 63 -14.23 -3.82 8.84
CA ARG A 63 -14.88 -4.80 9.72
C ARG A 63 -16.15 -5.33 9.07
N PRO A 64 -16.35 -6.66 9.03
CA PRO A 64 -17.58 -7.22 8.49
C PRO A 64 -18.78 -6.77 9.34
N GLU A 65 -19.81 -6.24 8.70
CA GLU A 65 -21.07 -5.84 9.35
C GLU A 65 -21.81 -7.02 9.98
N THR A 66 -21.54 -8.24 9.48
CA THR A 66 -22.07 -9.48 10.05
C THR A 66 -21.07 -10.03 11.07
N PRO A 67 -21.45 -10.14 12.36
CA PRO A 67 -20.53 -10.53 13.42
C PRO A 67 -20.08 -12.00 13.34
N VAL A 68 -20.73 -12.82 12.52
CA VAL A 68 -20.43 -14.25 12.38
C VAL A 68 -19.75 -14.52 11.05
N LYS A 69 -18.47 -14.89 11.12
CA LYS A 69 -17.73 -15.39 9.97
C LYS A 69 -18.40 -16.68 9.46
N PRO A 70 -18.77 -16.78 8.17
CA PRO A 70 -19.37 -18.00 7.64
C PRO A 70 -18.40 -19.16 7.77
N MET A 71 -18.91 -20.35 8.13
CA MET A 71 -18.10 -21.57 8.14
C MET A 71 -17.77 -21.96 6.70
N THR A 72 -16.53 -21.75 6.30
CA THR A 72 -16.00 -22.14 4.99
C THR A 72 -15.12 -23.39 5.12
N ALA A 73 -15.14 -24.27 4.12
CA ALA A 73 -14.20 -25.39 4.03
C ALA A 73 -12.78 -24.94 3.64
N THR A 74 -12.67 -23.72 3.09
CA THR A 74 -11.43 -23.12 2.62
C THR A 74 -11.09 -21.89 3.46
N GLU A 75 -9.84 -21.77 3.86
CA GLU A 75 -9.31 -20.57 4.53
C GLU A 75 -9.36 -19.37 3.58
N VAL A 76 -9.87 -18.24 4.07
CA VAL A 76 -9.88 -16.96 3.35
C VAL A 76 -8.79 -16.08 3.93
N LYS A 77 -7.71 -15.88 3.16
CA LYS A 77 -6.55 -15.08 3.57
C LYS A 77 -6.45 -13.80 2.77
N VAL A 78 -5.78 -12.81 3.33
CA VAL A 78 -5.53 -11.52 2.67
C VAL A 78 -4.17 -11.50 1.99
N ASN A 79 -4.06 -10.63 0.98
CA ASN A 79 -2.78 -10.18 0.45
C ASN A 79 -2.46 -8.83 1.09
N VAL A 80 -1.26 -8.70 1.64
CA VAL A 80 -0.76 -7.47 2.27
C VAL A 80 0.51 -7.07 1.55
N SER A 81 0.67 -5.78 1.27
CA SER A 81 1.84 -5.26 0.53
C SER A 81 2.46 -4.05 1.19
N ILE A 82 1.75 -3.47 2.16
CA ILE A 82 2.12 -2.28 2.89
C ILE A 82 1.86 -2.57 4.38
N PRO A 83 2.86 -2.48 5.26
CA PRO A 83 2.69 -2.78 6.70
C PRO A 83 1.59 -1.95 7.38
N GLU A 84 1.40 -0.71 6.96
CA GLU A 84 0.39 0.22 7.48
C GLU A 84 -1.04 -0.30 7.27
N ALA A 85 -1.27 -1.12 6.25
CA ALA A 85 -2.58 -1.71 5.97
C ALA A 85 -2.87 -2.97 6.81
N ALA A 86 -1.93 -3.44 7.64
CA ALA A 86 -2.05 -4.71 8.37
C ALA A 86 -3.23 -4.74 9.33
N GLU A 87 -3.42 -3.69 10.13
CA GLU A 87 -4.50 -3.59 11.11
C GLU A 87 -5.88 -3.69 10.42
N ARG A 88 -6.05 -2.91 9.35
CA ARG A 88 -7.27 -2.94 8.52
C ARG A 88 -7.50 -4.32 7.92
N ALA A 89 -6.45 -4.93 7.37
CA ALA A 89 -6.53 -6.26 6.79
C ALA A 89 -6.91 -7.31 7.85
N ALA A 90 -6.38 -7.18 9.07
CA ALA A 90 -6.72 -8.05 10.19
C ALA A 90 -8.18 -7.89 10.63
N ALA A 91 -8.71 -6.66 10.60
CA ALA A 91 -10.08 -6.31 10.98
C ALA A 91 -11.15 -6.96 10.08
N THR A 92 -10.78 -7.40 8.87
CA THR A 92 -11.68 -8.16 7.97
C THR A 92 -12.09 -9.54 8.50
N GLY A 93 -11.39 -10.07 9.52
CA GLY A 93 -11.61 -11.41 10.04
C GLY A 93 -10.98 -12.52 9.19
N ALA A 94 -10.03 -12.20 8.32
CA ALA A 94 -9.29 -13.15 7.51
C ALA A 94 -8.55 -14.22 8.34
N ASP A 95 -8.36 -15.41 7.78
CA ASP A 95 -7.68 -16.56 8.41
C ASP A 95 -6.15 -16.42 8.46
N GLY A 96 -5.60 -15.29 8.03
CA GLY A 96 -4.17 -15.03 7.95
C GLY A 96 -3.79 -14.22 6.71
N VAL A 97 -2.49 -14.07 6.50
CA VAL A 97 -1.93 -13.45 5.30
C VAL A 97 -1.41 -14.55 4.37
N GLY A 98 -2.02 -14.64 3.19
CA GLY A 98 -1.67 -15.61 2.16
C GLY A 98 -0.43 -15.20 1.37
N LEU A 99 -0.19 -13.90 1.28
CA LEU A 99 0.95 -13.29 0.62
C LEU A 99 1.24 -11.91 1.25
N LEU A 100 2.38 -11.78 1.91
CA LEU A 100 3.00 -10.51 2.27
C LEU A 100 4.09 -10.21 1.24
N ARG A 101 3.85 -9.19 0.42
CA ARG A 101 4.81 -8.62 -0.53
C ARG A 101 5.73 -7.64 0.18
N ILE A 102 7.05 -7.85 0.08
CA ILE A 102 8.05 -7.00 0.75
C ILE A 102 8.63 -5.91 -0.16
N GLU A 103 8.25 -5.88 -1.44
CA GLU A 103 8.75 -4.94 -2.43
C GLU A 103 8.56 -3.49 -1.95
N HIS A 104 7.38 -3.14 -1.43
CA HIS A 104 7.13 -1.80 -0.89
C HIS A 104 8.08 -1.46 0.27
N MET A 105 8.40 -2.42 1.16
CA MET A 105 9.34 -2.19 2.27
C MET A 105 10.74 -1.86 1.75
N VAL A 106 11.15 -2.50 0.65
CA VAL A 106 12.48 -2.30 0.06
C VAL A 106 12.53 -1.01 -0.77
N LEU A 107 11.56 -0.80 -1.65
CA LEU A 107 11.54 0.37 -2.56
C LEU A 107 11.32 1.68 -1.80
N SER A 108 10.59 1.66 -0.68
CA SER A 108 10.36 2.85 0.14
C SER A 108 11.64 3.38 0.81
N LEU A 109 12.73 2.60 0.83
CA LEU A 109 14.04 3.06 1.31
C LEU A 109 14.69 4.08 0.37
N GLY A 110 14.21 4.20 -0.87
CA GLY A 110 14.72 5.15 -1.86
C GLY A 110 16.10 4.79 -2.45
N LYS A 111 16.70 3.68 -2.02
CA LYS A 111 18.02 3.20 -2.43
C LYS A 111 17.95 1.72 -2.79
N THR A 112 18.80 1.29 -3.72
CA THR A 112 18.99 -0.15 -3.95
C THR A 112 19.50 -0.84 -2.68
N PRO A 113 19.18 -2.14 -2.45
CA PRO A 113 19.64 -2.85 -1.26
C PRO A 113 21.16 -2.78 -1.07
N GLU A 114 21.93 -2.88 -2.15
CA GLU A 114 23.39 -2.81 -2.12
C GLU A 114 23.89 -1.46 -1.62
N THR A 115 23.30 -0.37 -2.13
CA THR A 115 23.65 1.01 -1.77
C THR A 115 23.23 1.32 -0.34
N TYR A 116 22.02 0.92 0.06
CA TYR A 116 21.55 1.08 1.43
C TYR A 116 22.46 0.34 2.42
N ILE A 117 22.89 -0.88 2.10
CA ILE A 117 23.81 -1.66 2.94
C ILE A 117 25.21 -1.01 2.99
N ALA A 118 25.70 -0.43 1.89
CA ALA A 118 26.97 0.27 1.88
C ALA A 118 26.95 1.53 2.77
N ASP A 119 25.84 2.26 2.77
CA ASP A 119 25.69 3.51 3.53
C ASP A 119 25.40 3.27 5.02
N HIS A 120 24.49 2.34 5.32
CA HIS A 120 23.90 2.16 6.66
C HIS A 120 24.28 0.83 7.33
N GLY A 121 24.87 -0.09 6.58
CA GLY A 121 25.24 -1.42 7.03
C GLY A 121 24.11 -2.45 6.93
N ALA A 122 24.50 -3.74 6.85
CA ALA A 122 23.57 -4.84 6.65
C ALA A 122 22.54 -5.01 7.78
N ARG A 123 22.87 -4.59 9.00
CA ARG A 123 21.93 -4.66 10.13
C ARG A 123 20.79 -3.67 9.99
N ALA A 124 21.08 -2.42 9.60
CA ALA A 124 20.04 -1.42 9.39
C ALA A 124 19.02 -1.91 8.33
N TYR A 125 19.50 -2.45 7.21
CA TYR A 125 18.62 -3.04 6.20
C TYR A 125 17.77 -4.21 6.72
N GLN A 126 18.35 -5.08 7.54
CA GLN A 126 17.61 -6.18 8.17
C GLN A 126 16.56 -5.66 9.14
N ASP A 127 16.87 -4.62 9.92
CA ASP A 127 15.96 -4.05 10.91
C ASP A 127 14.71 -3.46 10.22
N GLU A 128 14.86 -2.77 9.09
CA GLU A 128 13.73 -2.27 8.28
C GLU A 128 12.78 -3.40 7.84
N LEU A 129 13.34 -4.49 7.31
CA LEU A 129 12.55 -5.66 6.90
C LEU A 129 11.90 -6.37 8.09
N ILE A 130 12.63 -6.49 9.19
CA ILE A 130 12.12 -7.12 10.42
C ILE A 130 10.97 -6.30 10.97
N GLU A 131 11.09 -4.98 11.04
CA GLU A 131 10.05 -4.09 11.54
C GLU A 131 8.79 -4.18 10.67
N GLY A 132 8.93 -4.08 9.35
CA GLY A 132 7.81 -4.19 8.42
C GLY A 132 7.10 -5.54 8.50
N VAL A 133 7.84 -6.66 8.49
CA VAL A 133 7.26 -8.01 8.60
C VAL A 133 6.62 -8.23 9.97
N ARG A 134 7.26 -7.76 11.04
CA ARG A 134 6.77 -7.91 12.41
C ARG A 134 5.47 -7.16 12.63
N ARG A 135 5.33 -5.94 12.11
CA ARG A 135 4.08 -5.17 12.19
C ARG A 135 2.89 -5.95 11.62
N VAL A 136 3.09 -6.63 10.49
CA VAL A 136 2.06 -7.51 9.90
C VAL A 136 1.85 -8.77 10.73
N ALA A 137 2.92 -9.41 11.20
CA ALA A 137 2.84 -10.64 11.98
C ALA A 137 2.11 -10.44 13.32
N ASP A 138 2.37 -9.33 14.00
CA ASP A 138 1.77 -8.99 15.29
C ASP A 138 0.25 -8.81 15.14
N GLU A 139 -0.23 -8.15 14.08
CA GLU A 139 -1.67 -7.97 13.85
C GLU A 139 -2.42 -9.25 13.45
N PHE A 140 -1.71 -10.18 12.82
CA PHE A 140 -2.31 -11.44 12.44
C PHE A 140 -2.19 -12.51 13.52
N TYR A 141 -1.34 -12.35 14.53
CA TYR A 141 -1.12 -13.36 15.57
C TYR A 141 -2.44 -13.86 16.20
N PRO A 142 -2.66 -15.18 16.35
CA PRO A 142 -1.76 -16.30 16.03
C PRO A 142 -1.92 -16.87 14.61
N ARG A 143 -2.61 -16.17 13.71
CA ARG A 143 -2.87 -16.60 12.33
C ARG A 143 -1.59 -16.55 11.48
N PRO A 144 -1.43 -17.45 10.50
CA PRO A 144 -0.22 -17.54 9.70
C PRO A 144 -0.03 -16.31 8.79
N VAL A 145 1.23 -15.90 8.62
CA VAL A 145 1.67 -14.89 7.65
C VAL A 145 2.68 -15.52 6.70
N ARG A 146 2.40 -15.48 5.40
CA ARG A 146 3.29 -16.01 4.35
C ARG A 146 3.99 -14.87 3.64
N VAL A 147 5.29 -14.73 3.88
CA VAL A 147 6.11 -13.69 3.27
C VAL A 147 6.70 -14.20 1.95
N ARG A 148 6.60 -13.39 0.89
CA ARG A 148 7.35 -13.58 -0.35
C ARG A 148 8.58 -12.68 -0.28
N THR A 149 9.75 -13.22 -0.63
CA THR A 149 10.96 -12.43 -0.80
C THR A 149 10.81 -11.46 -1.97
N ILE A 150 11.83 -10.64 -2.20
CA ILE A 150 11.83 -9.67 -3.29
C ILE A 150 11.52 -10.35 -4.64
N ASP A 151 10.52 -9.84 -5.34
CA ASP A 151 10.08 -10.24 -6.68
C ASP A 151 9.71 -8.96 -7.46
N ALA A 152 10.66 -8.02 -7.43
CA ALA A 152 10.59 -6.74 -8.16
C ALA A 152 11.46 -6.83 -9.42
N PRO A 153 10.95 -6.36 -10.57
CA PRO A 153 11.73 -6.29 -11.79
C PRO A 153 12.83 -5.23 -11.71
N THR A 154 13.86 -5.36 -12.55
CA THR A 154 15.04 -4.48 -12.55
C THR A 154 14.71 -3.01 -12.82
N ASP A 155 13.60 -2.72 -13.49
CA ASP A 155 13.13 -1.37 -13.75
C ASP A 155 12.69 -0.61 -12.49
N GLU A 156 12.10 -1.29 -11.50
CA GLU A 156 11.76 -0.68 -10.21
C GLU A 156 13.01 -0.23 -9.43
N PHE A 157 14.13 -0.96 -9.57
CA PHE A 157 15.39 -0.61 -8.91
C PHE A 157 16.14 0.54 -9.60
N ARG A 158 16.02 0.68 -10.93
CA ARG A 158 16.67 1.78 -11.69
C ARG A 158 16.20 3.17 -11.27
N GLU A 159 14.98 3.28 -10.75
CA GLU A 159 14.42 4.54 -10.27
C GLU A 159 14.95 4.94 -8.88
N LEU A 160 15.68 4.06 -8.21
CA LEU A 160 16.27 4.29 -6.89
C LEU A 160 17.71 4.81 -6.99
N GLU A 161 18.17 5.44 -5.90
CA GLU A 161 19.59 5.79 -5.75
C GLU A 161 20.45 4.51 -5.73
N GLY A 162 21.49 4.48 -6.56
CA GLY A 162 22.33 3.30 -6.74
C GLY A 162 21.77 2.25 -7.70
N GLY A 163 20.71 2.59 -8.44
CA GLY A 163 20.08 1.76 -9.47
C GLY A 163 20.69 1.90 -10.87
N GLU A 164 21.70 2.74 -11.05
CA GLU A 164 22.27 3.06 -12.37
C GLU A 164 22.97 1.85 -13.03
N GLY A 165 23.35 0.85 -12.23
CA GLY A 165 23.95 -0.40 -12.68
C GLY A 165 22.96 -1.50 -13.09
N GLU A 166 21.66 -1.30 -12.85
CA GLU A 166 20.64 -2.31 -13.15
C GLU A 166 20.44 -2.44 -14.67
N PRO A 167 20.37 -3.68 -15.19
CA PRO A 167 20.29 -3.91 -16.63
C PRO A 167 18.98 -3.39 -17.22
N ALA A 168 19.05 -2.90 -18.46
CA ALA A 168 17.85 -2.60 -19.22
C ALA A 168 17.29 -3.89 -19.83
N GLU A 169 16.24 -4.42 -19.24
CA GLU A 169 15.54 -5.60 -19.75
C GLU A 169 14.39 -5.17 -20.68
N HIS A 170 14.36 -5.73 -21.89
CA HIS A 170 13.23 -5.61 -22.80
C HIS A 170 12.26 -6.75 -22.50
N ASN A 171 11.07 -6.41 -21.99
CA ASN A 171 9.92 -7.33 -21.98
C ASN A 171 9.29 -7.38 -23.36
#